data_AF-A0A2U2DFN7-F1
#
_entry.id   AF-A0A2U2DFN7-F1
#
_cell.length_a   1.000
_cell.length_b   1.000
_cell.length_c   1.000
_cell.angle_alpha   90.00
_cell.angle_beta   90.00
_cell.angle_gamma   90.00
#
_symmetry.space_group_name_H-M   'P 1'
#
loop_
_entity.id
_entity.type
_entity.pdbx_description
1 polymer ?
#
loop_
_entity_poly.entity_id
_entity_poly.type
_entity_poly.pdbx_seq_one_letter_code
_entity_poly.pdbx_strand_id
1 'polypeptide(L)' 'MTDAPLPLLNWQRLVEIDRLAKRREELCQRIAKLKPHAHQRVALEERIRQVTLQQMQLENQLQGRRQ' A
#
# COMPACT_ATOMS: atom_id res chain seq x y z
N MET A 1 17.58 -20.79 -13.48
CA MET A 1 16.86 -21.30 -12.29
C MET A 1 16.17 -20.10 -11.67
N THR A 2 14.85 -20.12 -11.54
CA THR A 2 14.08 -18.99 -11.00
C THR A 2 14.36 -18.88 -9.50
N ASP A 3 15.21 -17.93 -9.14
CA ASP A 3 15.60 -17.62 -7.76
C ASP A 3 14.45 -16.88 -7.05
N ALA A 4 13.31 -17.56 -6.92
CA ALA A 4 12.16 -17.04 -6.19
C ALA A 4 12.51 -17.13 -4.70
N PRO A 5 12.71 -16.00 -4.00
CA PRO A 5 13.11 -16.02 -2.60
C PRO A 5 12.03 -16.74 -1.79
N LEU A 6 12.48 -17.66 -0.94
CA LEU A 6 11.62 -18.58 -0.20
C LEU A 6 10.40 -17.84 0.40
N PRO A 7 9.16 -18.28 0.14
CA PRO A 7 7.94 -17.56 0.53
C PRO A 7 7.88 -17.19 2.01
N LEU A 8 8.46 -18.05 2.87
CA LEU A 8 8.57 -17.86 4.32
C LEU A 8 9.54 -16.76 4.75
N LEU A 9 10.49 -16.32 3.92
CA LEU A 9 11.39 -15.21 4.29
C LEU A 9 10.77 -13.83 3.99
N ASN A 10 9.66 -13.82 3.25
CA ASN A 10 9.02 -12.60 2.76
C ASN A 10 7.55 -12.45 3.20
N TRP A 11 6.98 -13.43 3.89
CA TRP A 11 5.56 -13.41 4.29
C TRP A 11 5.18 -12.15 5.07
N GLN A 12 6.05 -11.64 5.95
CA GLN A 12 5.79 -10.43 6.73
C GLN A 12 5.57 -9.21 5.83
N ARG A 13 6.42 -9.06 4.80
CA ARG A 13 6.31 -7.96 3.84
C ARG A 13 5.07 -8.13 2.96
N LEU A 14 4.76 -9.35 2.54
CA LEU A 14 3.54 -9.63 1.77
C LEU A 14 2.27 -9.33 2.56
N VAL A 15 2.23 -9.71 3.85
CA VAL A 15 1.13 -9.36 4.75
C VAL A 15 1.03 -7.85 4.96
N GLU A 16 2.16 -7.16 5.08
CA GLU A 16 2.14 -5.70 5.23
C GLU A 16 1.66 -4.98 3.96
N ILE A 17 2.04 -5.47 2.77
CA ILE A 17 1.49 -4.98 1.50
C ILE A 17 -0.03 -5.16 1.45
N ASP A 18 -0.55 -6.33 1.86
CA ASP A 18 -2.00 -6.56 1.92
C ASP A 18 -2.70 -5.63 2.92
N ARG A 19 -2.10 -5.37 4.08
CA ARG A 19 -2.63 -4.41 5.06
C ARG A 19 -2.67 -2.99 4.50
N LEU A 20 -1.62 -2.55 3.81
CA LEU A 20 -1.58 -1.24 3.17
C LEU A 20 -2.62 -1.14 2.05
N ALA A 21 -2.80 -2.21 1.26
CA ALA A 21 -3.81 -2.25 0.21
C ALA A 21 -5.23 -2.11 0.78
N LYS A 22 -5.56 -2.85 1.85
CA LYS A 22 -6.83 -2.72 2.58
C LYS A 22 -7.02 -1.32 3.14
N ARG A 23 -5.98 -0.76 3.75
CA ARG A 23 -6.03 0.60 4.30
C ARG A 23 -6.29 1.65 3.23
N ARG A 24 -5.66 1.50 2.06
CA ARG A 24 -5.90 2.37 0.90
C ARG A 24 -7.36 2.27 0.45
N GLU A 25 -7.91 1.06 0.36
CA GLU A 25 -9.31 0.85 0.00
C GLU A 25 -10.28 1.52 1.00
N GLU A 26 -10.06 1.36 2.30
CA GLU A 26 -10.85 2.03 3.34
C GLU A 26 -10.84 3.56 3.18
N LEU A 27 -9.67 4.15 2.89
CA LEU A 27 -9.54 5.59 2.70
C LEU A 27 -10.31 6.05 1.43
N CYS A 28 -10.23 5.29 0.34
CA CYS A 28 -11.01 5.55 -0.87
C CYS A 28 -12.52 5.51 -0.59
N GLN A 29 -12.99 4.50 0.15
CA GLN A 29 -14.39 4.40 0.54
C GLN A 29 -14.84 5.57 1.42
N ARG A 30 -13.97 6.08 2.30
CA ARG A 30 -14.26 7.29 3.09
C ARG A 30 -14.35 8.54 2.22
N ILE A 31 -13.42 8.72 1.29
CA ILE A 31 -13.42 9.84 0.33
C ILE A 31 -14.69 9.84 -0.52
N ALA A 32 -15.13 8.68 -0.98
CA ALA A 32 -16.33 8.54 -1.80
C ALA A 32 -17.61 9.04 -1.10
N LYS A 33 -17.64 9.05 0.24
CA LYS A 33 -18.76 9.55 1.04
C LYS A 33 -18.70 11.05 1.34
N LEU A 34 -17.59 11.71 1.01
CA LEU A 34 -17.39 13.14 1.28
C LEU A 34 -17.83 14.01 0.09
N LYS A 35 -18.23 15.25 0.40
CA LYS A 35 -18.47 16.28 -0.62
C LYS A 35 -17.16 16.61 -1.36
N PRO A 36 -17.20 16.97 -2.66
CA PRO A 36 -16.02 17.24 -3.48
C PRO A 36 -15.03 18.25 -2.89
N HIS A 37 -15.51 19.26 -2.17
CA HIS A 37 -14.68 20.34 -1.62
C HIS A 37 -14.53 20.30 -0.09
N ALA A 38 -14.81 19.15 0.54
CA ALA A 38 -14.59 19.01 1.98
C ALA A 38 -13.09 19.06 2.29
N HIS A 39 -12.65 19.89 3.23
CA HIS A 39 -11.24 19.93 3.67
C HIS A 39 -10.71 18.55 4.10
N GLN A 40 -11.57 17.73 4.73
CA GLN A 40 -11.24 16.35 5.10
C GLN A 40 -10.85 15.49 3.89
N ARG A 41 -11.39 15.78 2.70
CA ARG A 41 -11.07 15.05 1.48
C ARG A 41 -9.61 15.22 1.10
N VAL A 42 -9.07 16.45 1.17
CA VAL A 42 -7.66 16.74 0.89
C VAL A 42 -6.75 15.97 1.84
N ALA A 43 -7.08 15.93 3.13
CA ALA A 43 -6.32 15.18 4.13
C ALA A 43 -6.34 13.67 3.86
N LEU A 44 -7.48 13.12 3.44
CA LEU A 44 -7.59 11.70 3.08
C LEU A 44 -6.84 11.37 1.77
N GLU A 45 -6.87 12.26 0.78
CA GLU A 45 -6.11 12.09 -0.48
C GLU A 45 -4.61 12.07 -0.20
N GLU A 46 -4.12 12.95 0.66
CA GLU A 46 -2.73 12.94 1.10
C GLU A 46 -2.38 11.64 1.83
N ARG A 47 -3.27 11.15 2.69
CA ARG A 47 -3.05 9.87 3.38
C ARG A 47 -3.00 8.69 2.40
N ILE A 48 -3.81 8.70 1.34
CA ILE A 48 -3.76 7.68 0.27
C ILE A 48 -2.41 7.70 -0.44
N ARG A 49 -1.87 8.89 -0.76
CA ARG A 49 -0.55 9.00 -1.39
C ARG A 49 0.54 8.41 -0.49
N GLN A 50 0.51 8.71 0.81
CA GLN A 50 1.46 8.15 1.78
C GLN A 50 1.41 6.63 1.85
N VAL A 51 0.21 6.05 1.97
CA VAL A 51 0.02 4.59 2.00
C VAL A 51 0.49 3.94 0.70
N THR A 52 0.18 4.56 -0.44
CA THR A 52 0.60 4.08 -1.76
C THR A 52 2.12 4.09 -1.89
N LEU A 53 2.78 5.15 -1.43
CA LEU A 53 4.24 5.25 -1.43
C LEU A 53 4.88 4.15 -0.56
N GLN A 54 4.35 3.92 0.65
CA GLN A 54 4.83 2.86 1.53
C GLN A 54 4.69 1.46 0.90
N GLN A 55 3.55 1.22 0.24
CA GLN A 55 3.32 -0.04 -0.48
C GLN A 55 4.34 -0.24 -1.60
N MET A 56 4.55 0.78 -2.45
CA MET A 56 5.54 0.73 -3.53
C MET A 56 6.96 0.49 -3.00
N GLN A 57 7.33 1.11 -1.88
CA GLN A 57 8.64 0.89 -1.25
C GLN A 57 8.82 -0.56 -0.81
N LEU A 58 7.81 -1.18 -0.19
CA LEU A 58 7.85 -2.58 0.21
C LEU A 58 7.89 -3.54 -0.98
N GLU A 59 7.12 -3.25 -2.04
CA GLU A 59 7.12 -4.01 -3.28
C GLU A 59 8.50 -3.96 -3.95
N ASN A 60 9.11 -2.77 -4.03
CA ASN A 60 10.46 -2.60 -4.55
C ASN A 60 11.51 -3.35 -3.72
N GLN A 61 11.40 -3.34 -2.38
CA GLN A 61 12.29 -4.13 -1.53
C GLN A 61 12.16 -5.64 -1.75
N LEU A 62 10.96 -6.13 -2.06
CA LEU A 62 10.74 -7.53 -2.40
C LEU A 62 11.30 -7.89 -3.79
N GLN A 63 11.15 -7.00 -4.77
CA GLN A 63 11.66 -7.21 -6.12
C GLN A 63 13.19 -7.06 -6.21
N GLY A 64 13.78 -6.10 -5.51
CA GLY A 64 15.23 -5.90 -5.48
C GLY A 64 16.01 -7.03 -4.80
N ARG A 65 15.33 -7.92 -4.06
CA ARG A 65 15.90 -9.18 -3.54
C ARG A 65 15.81 -10.37 -4.51
N ARG A 66 15.14 -10.20 -5.65
CA ARG A 66 14.99 -11.23 -6.70
C ARG A 66 16.04 -11.11 -7.81
N GLN A 67 16.83 -10.03 -7.83
CA GLN A 67 17.95 -9.82 -8.74
C GLN A 67 19.25 -10.17 -8.02
#